data_AF-A0A1G1J8Z3-F1
#
_entry.id   AF-A0A1G1J8Z3-F1
#
_cell.length_a   1.000
_cell.length_b   1.000
_cell.length_c   1.000
_cell.angle_alpha   90.00
_cell.angle_beta   90.00
_cell.angle_gamma   90.00
#
_symmetry.space_group_name_H-M   'P 1'
#
loop_
_entity.id
_entity.type
_entity.pdbx_description
1 polymer ?
#
loop_
_entity_poly.entity_id
_entity_poly.type
_entity_poly.pdbx_seq_one_letter_code
_entity_poly.pdbx_strand_id
1 'polypeptide(L)'
;MLRILKPGGTILSFDTRYKNPENPNTKPVRKRELQSYFKNCHLTFYPTLLMPQMARIISNFSVSLCFLLERIPFLRSHYLTVIRRSPRT
;
A
#
# COMPACT_ATOMS: atom_id res chain seq x y z
N MET A 1 -5.85 -13.94 -8.75
CA MET A 1 -6.55 -12.77 -9.34
C MET A 1 -6.32 -12.62 -10.84
N LEU A 2 -5.09 -12.77 -11.37
CA LEU A 2 -4.82 -12.54 -12.80
C LEU A 2 -5.68 -13.37 -13.77
N ARG A 3 -6.03 -14.61 -13.42
CA ARG A 3 -6.87 -15.51 -14.24
C ARG A 3 -8.20 -14.88 -14.64
N ILE A 4 -8.84 -14.13 -13.74
CA ILE A 4 -10.17 -13.54 -13.94
C ILE A 4 -10.12 -12.10 -14.45
N LEU A 5 -8.93 -11.50 -14.54
CA LEU A 5 -8.78 -10.11 -14.95
C LEU A 5 -8.72 -10.03 -16.48
N LYS A 6 -9.61 -9.25 -17.11
CA LYS A 6 -9.54 -9.00 -18.55
C LYS A 6 -8.20 -8.36 -18.96
N PRO A 7 -7.74 -8.52 -20.21
CA PRO A 7 -6.58 -7.78 -20.73
C PRO A 7 -6.74 -6.27 -20.51
N GLY A 8 -5.69 -5.59 -20.05
CA GLY A 8 -5.75 -4.18 -19.69
C GLY A 8 -6.52 -3.86 -18.40
N GLY A 9 -7.01 -4.88 -17.67
CA GLY A 9 -7.65 -4.69 -16.37
C GLY A 9 -6.66 -4.29 -15.27
N THR A 10 -7.20 -3.75 -14.18
CA THR A 10 -6.43 -3.23 -13.04
C THR A 10 -6.86 -3.93 -11.76
N ILE A 11 -5.90 -4.29 -10.92
CA ILE A 11 -6.09 -4.71 -9.53
C ILE A 11 -5.58 -3.59 -8.63
N LEU A 12 -6.36 -3.23 -7.62
CA LEU A 12 -5.97 -2.31 -6.57
C LEU A 12 -5.69 -3.13 -5.31
N SER A 13 -4.48 -3.02 -4.77
CA SER A 13 -4.10 -3.65 -3.50
C SER A 13 -3.78 -2.54 -2.50
N PHE A 14 -4.40 -2.60 -1.33
CA PHE A 14 -4.13 -1.69 -0.22
C PHE A 14 -3.60 -2.51 0.95
N ASP A 15 -2.31 -2.40 1.23
CA ASP A 15 -1.64 -3.32 2.13
C ASP A 15 -0.53 -2.69 2.96
N THR A 16 -0.14 -3.37 4.04
CA THR A 16 0.85 -2.86 5.00
C THR A 16 2.28 -2.93 4.46
N ARG A 17 3.04 -1.86 4.64
CA ARG A 17 4.47 -1.76 4.28
C ARG A 17 5.38 -2.26 5.40
N TYR A 18 4.99 -2.04 6.64
CA TYR A 18 5.76 -2.36 7.84
C TYR A 18 5.02 -3.39 8.67
N LYS A 19 5.77 -4.16 9.46
CA LYS A 19 5.17 -5.10 10.41
C LYS A 19 4.34 -4.30 11.42
N ASN A 20 3.10 -4.71 11.64
CA ASN A 20 2.29 -4.12 12.69
C ASN A 20 2.74 -4.70 14.04
N PRO A 21 3.29 -3.90 14.97
CA PRO A 21 3.67 -4.39 16.30
C PRO A 21 2.47 -4.89 17.11
N GLU A 22 1.28 -4.31 16.90
CA GLU A 22 0.05 -4.66 17.62
C GLU A 22 -0.63 -5.92 17.07
N ASN A 23 -0.25 -6.38 15.87
CA ASN A 23 -0.79 -7.60 15.29
C ASN A 23 0.34 -8.43 14.64
N PRO A 24 0.91 -9.42 15.38
CA PRO A 24 2.04 -10.21 14.91
C PRO A 24 1.70 -11.12 13.72
N ASN A 25 0.41 -11.36 13.44
CA ASN A 25 -0.05 -12.16 12.32
C ASN A 25 0.01 -11.39 10.98
N THR A 26 0.26 -10.08 11.01
CA THR A 26 0.45 -9.30 9.80
C THR A 26 1.84 -9.50 9.21
N LYS A 27 1.89 -9.70 7.88
CA LYS A 27 3.14 -9.76 7.13
C LYS A 27 3.21 -8.52 6.23
N PRO A 28 4.27 -7.70 6.33
CA PRO A 28 4.42 -6.55 5.46
C PRO A 28 4.61 -7.00 4.01
N VAL A 29 3.92 -6.35 3.10
CA VAL A 29 4.03 -6.61 1.68
C VAL A 29 5.25 -5.88 1.13
N ARG A 30 6.22 -6.66 0.62
CA ARG A 30 7.44 -6.14 0.02
C ARG A 30 7.23 -5.89 -1.47
N LYS A 31 7.74 -4.77 -1.99
CA LYS A 31 7.65 -4.43 -3.43
C LYS A 31 8.17 -5.55 -4.33
N ARG A 32 9.33 -6.12 -3.98
CA ARG A 32 9.98 -7.23 -4.72
C ARG A 32 9.09 -8.47 -4.79
N GLU A 33 8.36 -8.75 -3.72
CA GLU A 33 7.49 -9.92 -3.62
C GLU A 33 6.25 -9.74 -4.53
N LEU A 34 5.59 -8.58 -4.46
CA LEU A 34 4.50 -8.25 -5.38
C LEU A 34 4.93 -8.29 -6.85
N GLN A 35 6.10 -7.74 -7.17
CA GLN A 35 6.67 -7.81 -8.52
C GLN A 35 6.91 -9.27 -8.96
N SER A 36 7.32 -10.15 -8.03
CA SER A 36 7.52 -11.58 -8.31
C SER A 36 6.22 -12.35 -8.53
N TYR A 37 5.12 -11.96 -7.87
CA TYR A 37 3.81 -12.60 -8.03
C TYR A 37 3.08 -12.14 -9.28
N PHE A 38 3.22 -10.87 -9.65
CA PHE A 38 2.55 -10.26 -10.79
C PHE A 38 3.50 -10.04 -11.97
N LYS A 39 4.21 -11.10 -12.36
CA LYS A 39 5.07 -11.09 -13.56
C LYS A 39 4.22 -10.67 -14.77
N ASN A 40 4.80 -9.83 -15.64
CA ASN A 40 4.14 -9.27 -16.84
C ASN A 40 3.00 -8.28 -16.58
N CYS A 41 2.92 -7.72 -15.37
CA CYS A 41 2.05 -6.59 -15.05
C CYS A 41 2.88 -5.34 -14.79
N HIS A 42 2.30 -4.17 -15.02
CA HIS A 42 2.85 -2.90 -14.60
C HIS A 42 2.37 -2.60 -13.17
N LEU A 43 3.30 -2.46 -12.23
CA LEU A 43 3.01 -2.19 -10.83
C LEU A 43 3.46 -0.77 -10.47
N THR A 44 2.54 0.04 -9.97
CA THR A 44 2.83 1.36 -9.42
C THR A 44 2.49 1.38 -7.93
N PHE A 45 3.44 1.80 -7.11
CA PHE A 45 3.32 1.79 -5.65
C PHE A 45 3.22 3.21 -5.11
N TYR A 46 2.13 3.49 -4.40
CA TYR A 46 1.90 4.78 -3.75
C TYR A 46 1.94 4.57 -2.23
N PRO A 47 2.93 5.12 -1.51
CA PRO A 47 2.86 5.19 -0.06
C PRO A 47 1.85 6.29 0.31
N THR A 48 0.77 5.90 1.00
CA THR A 48 -0.41 6.77 1.13
C THR A 48 -0.71 7.17 2.56
N LEU A 49 -0.92 6.19 3.46
CA LEU A 49 -1.57 6.44 4.74
C LEU A 49 -0.56 6.62 5.87
N LEU A 50 -0.69 7.71 6.65
CA LEU A 50 0.00 7.84 7.95
C LEU A 50 -0.26 6.60 8.81
N MET A 51 0.74 6.16 9.56
CA MET A 51 0.61 4.99 10.43
C MET A 51 -0.61 5.11 11.35
N PRO A 52 -1.59 4.18 11.31
CA PRO A 52 -2.87 4.33 12.01
C PRO A 52 -2.73 4.57 13.51
N GLN A 53 -1.71 3.97 14.13
CA GLN A 53 -1.39 4.12 15.55
C GLN A 53 -1.03 5.57 15.89
N MET A 54 -0.15 6.17 15.09
CA MET A 54 0.23 7.57 15.24
C MET A 54 -0.95 8.49 14.94
N ALA A 55 -1.70 8.20 13.87
CA ALA A 55 -2.86 9.01 13.51
C ALA A 55 -3.88 9.07 14.65
N ARG A 56 -4.20 7.94 15.30
CA ARG A 56 -5.12 7.87 16.44
C ARG A 56 -4.64 8.66 17.66
N ILE A 57 -3.34 8.62 17.95
CA ILE A 57 -2.77 9.36 19.09
C ILE A 57 -2.78 10.86 18.79
N ILE A 58 -2.33 11.25 17.60
CA ILE A 58 -2.08 12.65 17.23
C ILE A 58 -3.39 13.37 16.90
N SER A 59 -4.38 12.67 16.34
CA SER A 59 -5.70 13.27 16.04
C SER A 59 -6.40 13.81 17.27
N ASN A 60 -6.12 13.25 18.46
CA ASN A 60 -6.66 13.74 19.74
C ASN A 60 -6.10 15.12 20.11
N PHE A 61 -4.93 15.49 19.61
CA PHE A 61 -4.30 16.79 19.85
C PHE A 61 -4.54 17.76 18.69
N SER A 62 -4.32 17.31 17.46
CA SER A 62 -4.51 18.12 16.25
C SER A 62 -4.60 17.28 14.99
N VAL A 63 -5.73 17.39 14.28
CA VAL A 63 -5.91 16.78 12.95
C VAL A 63 -4.97 17.42 11.92
N SER A 64 -4.70 18.73 12.03
CA SER A 64 -3.76 19.43 11.14
C SER A 64 -2.34 18.86 11.24
N LEU A 65 -1.92 18.46 12.44
CA LEU A 65 -0.62 17.82 12.63
C LEU A 65 -0.55 16.45 11.96
N CYS A 66 -1.64 15.67 11.97
CA CYS A 66 -1.73 14.43 11.20
C CYS A 66 -1.47 14.66 9.70
N PHE A 67 -2.11 15.67 9.09
CA PHE A 67 -1.89 15.99 7.68
C PHE A 67 -0.44 16.43 7.39
N LEU A 68 0.18 17.16 8.31
CA LEU A 68 1.59 17.56 8.16
C LEU A 68 2.51 16.33 8.21
N LEU A 69 2.30 15.43 9.17
CA LEU A 69 3.10 14.21 9.31
C LEU A 69 2.88 13.23 8.16
N GLU A 70 1.67 13.18 7.61
CA GLU A 70 1.36 12.38 6.42
C GLU A 70 2.16 12.85 5.18
N ARG A 71 2.68 14.07 5.15
CA ARG A 71 3.61 14.51 4.09
C ARG A 71 4.95 13.79 4.14
N ILE A 72 5.33 13.21 5.28
CA ILE A 72 6.60 12.50 5.46
C ILE A 72 6.44 11.06 4.95
N PRO A 73 7.06 10.68 3.81
CA PRO A 73 6.82 9.38 3.17
C PRO A 73 7.22 8.16 4.02
N PHE A 74 8.13 8.36 4.97
CA PHE A 74 8.56 7.33 5.90
C PHE A 74 7.47 6.93 6.90
N LEU A 75 6.66 7.90 7.34
CA LEU A 75 5.56 7.70 8.29
C LEU A 75 4.34 7.04 7.64
N ARG A 76 4.34 6.90 6.32
CA ARG A 76 3.28 6.21 5.59
C ARG A 76 3.47 4.70 5.68
N SER A 77 2.57 4.04 6.39
CA SER A 77 2.68 2.62 6.71
C SER A 77 1.97 1.70 5.72
N HIS A 78 1.22 2.25 4.76
CA HIS A 78 0.48 1.47 3.76
C HIS A 78 0.91 1.82 2.34
N TYR A 79 0.92 0.80 1.50
CA TYR A 79 0.99 0.95 0.05
C TYR A 79 -0.38 0.78 -0.57
N LEU A 80 -0.77 1.75 -1.39
CA LEU A 80 -1.74 1.55 -2.45
C LEU A 80 -0.95 1.11 -3.70
N THR A 81 -1.10 -0.15 -4.09
CA THR A 81 -0.46 -0.70 -5.28
C THR A 81 -1.49 -0.84 -6.39
N VAL A 82 -1.21 -0.18 -7.51
CA VAL A 82 -1.97 -0.33 -8.75
C VAL A 82 -1.25 -1.35 -9.61
N ILE A 83 -1.91 -2.47 -9.90
CA ILE A 83 -1.36 -3.57 -10.69
C ILE A 83 -2.16 -3.66 -11.98
N ARG A 84 -1.55 -3.26 -13.09
CA ARG A 84 -2.19 -3.24 -14.41
C ARG A 84 -1.70 -4.40 -15.26
N ARG A 85 -2.62 -5.25 -15.69
CA ARG A 85 -2.30 -6.35 -16.61
C ARG A 85 -2.02 -5.77 -17.99
N SER A 86 -0.90 -6.16 -18.58
CA SER A 86 -0.55 -5.77 -19.94
C SER A 86 -1.67 -6.14 -20.93
N PRO A 87 -1.99 -5.30 -21.91
CA PRO A 87 -2.87 -5.68 -23.01
C PRO A 87 -2.32 -6.95 -23.67
N ARG A 88 -3.21 -7.85 -24.12
CA ARG A 88 -2.79 -8.83 -25.12
C ARG A 88 -2.63 -8.04 -26.43
N THR A 89 -1.40 -7.93 -26.92
CA THR A 89 -1.13 -7.61 -28.33
C THR A 89 -1.70 -8.70 -29.20
#